data_AF-A0A662YRM4-F1
#
_entry.id   AF-A0A662YRM4-F1
#
_cell.length_a   1.000
_cell.length_b   1.000
_cell.length_c   1.000
_cell.angle_alpha   90.00
_cell.angle_beta   90.00
_cell.angle_gamma   90.00
#
_symmetry.space_group_name_H-M   'P 1'
#
loop_
_entity.id
_entity.type
_entity.pdbx_description
1 polymer ?
#
loop_
_entity_poly.entity_id
_entity_poly.type
_entity_poly.pdbx_seq_one_letter_code
_entity_poly.pdbx_strand_id
1 'polypeptide(L)'
;MVLQENSDGNNVCINYHGFAYCFAKAGTFLNNPKACYCIFQAFYRRNCTELHELLVNFVVCQLFALLTAVWFRLYLHPSKTSTFVRHFVATLLGFYFALFCFGWYALHFVFQSGITYTIMILAGAEHMHKYCFVVALGYLSLCQVTRVYIFDYGMYSADFTGPMMIITQKITSLAFEIHDGLARKDEQLTPSQRRLAVRRMPSLLEYFSYNCNFMGILVGPTSSYKDYIAFIEGTAYHSKYSETNGKENGKYKQSEPSPKMEVIHKLAVCAISLLVYLTVSKSFSVERNVDDAFIASTPFYTRVIYLYLSMLTTRPKYYFAWTLADAINNAAGFGFNGYNKDGTPRWDLVSNIRIANIEFATSFKTFLDNWNIQTALWLKRVCYERCPYNPTAATFLLSAIWHGVYPGYYLTFLTGIVMTKTARAPRQIRDKPTENSLHQEHLQGGLVGNNSHSATDNNSNQKRKAT
;
A
#
# COMPACT_ATOMS: atom_id res chain seq x y z
N MET A 1 -2.76 -51.43 3.79
CA MET A 1 -1.74 -51.83 4.78
C MET A 1 -0.90 -52.91 4.11
N VAL A 2 0.17 -52.50 3.44
CA VAL A 2 1.36 -53.31 3.11
C VAL A 2 2.49 -52.31 3.31
N LEU A 3 3.25 -52.52 4.36
CA LEU A 3 4.45 -51.74 4.70
C LEU A 3 5.62 -52.49 4.07
N GLN A 4 6.42 -51.80 3.27
CA GLN A 4 7.73 -52.26 2.87
C GLN A 4 8.71 -51.21 3.36
N GLU A 5 9.44 -51.54 4.43
CA GLU A 5 10.60 -50.79 4.89
C GLU A 5 11.70 -50.93 3.83
N ASN A 6 12.21 -49.80 3.34
CA ASN A 6 13.46 -49.76 2.60
C ASN A 6 14.46 -48.93 3.40
N SER A 7 15.65 -49.50 3.56
CA SER A 7 16.73 -49.13 4.46
C SER A 7 17.68 -48.07 3.91
N ASP A 8 17.22 -47.17 3.05
CA ASP A 8 18.01 -46.03 2.57
C ASP A 8 17.21 -44.75 2.77
N GLY A 9 17.70 -43.87 3.65
CA GLY A 9 17.06 -42.63 4.09
C GLY A 9 16.97 -41.53 3.03
N ASN A 10 16.35 -41.81 1.89
CA ASN A 10 16.07 -40.82 0.85
C ASN A 10 14.56 -40.71 0.54
N ASN A 11 14.14 -39.44 0.45
CA ASN A 11 12.81 -38.90 0.17
C ASN A 11 11.81 -39.82 -0.55
N VAL A 12 10.66 -40.03 0.11
CA VAL A 12 9.45 -40.55 -0.55
C VAL A 12 8.83 -39.44 -1.40
N CYS A 13 8.94 -39.56 -2.72
CA CYS A 13 8.14 -38.80 -3.68
C CYS A 13 6.67 -39.25 -3.57
N ILE A 14 5.77 -38.39 -3.08
CA ILE A 14 4.33 -38.62 -3.19
C ILE A 14 3.83 -37.95 -4.47
N ASN A 15 3.43 -38.78 -5.42
CA ASN A 15 2.97 -38.39 -6.75
C ASN A 15 1.52 -37.84 -6.73
N TYR A 16 1.18 -37.05 -7.76
CA TYR A 16 -0.04 -36.22 -7.94
C TYR A 16 -1.44 -36.88 -7.79
N HIS A 17 -1.54 -38.18 -7.45
CA HIS A 17 -2.81 -38.91 -7.35
C HIS A 17 -3.42 -39.00 -5.94
N GLY A 18 -2.78 -38.46 -4.90
CA GLY A 18 -3.25 -38.59 -3.50
C GLY A 18 -4.44 -37.71 -3.08
N PHE A 19 -4.80 -36.68 -3.87
CA PHE A 19 -5.76 -35.67 -3.44
C PHE A 19 -7.22 -36.17 -3.37
N ALA A 20 -7.63 -37.04 -4.30
CA ALA A 20 -8.98 -37.64 -4.28
C ALA A 20 -9.19 -38.60 -3.09
N TYR A 21 -8.11 -39.24 -2.61
CA TYR A 21 -8.16 -40.17 -1.49
C TYR A 21 -8.24 -39.45 -0.13
N CYS A 22 -7.60 -38.28 0.01
CA CYS A 22 -7.66 -37.49 1.23
C CYS A 22 -9.01 -36.79 1.45
N PHE A 23 -9.67 -36.32 0.38
CA PHE A 23 -11.00 -35.70 0.50
C PHE A 23 -12.09 -36.71 0.88
N ALA A 24 -12.00 -37.96 0.38
CA ALA A 24 -12.93 -39.03 0.73
C ALA A 24 -12.86 -39.48 2.20
N LYS A 25 -11.83 -39.06 2.95
CA LYS A 25 -11.59 -39.44 4.36
C LYS A 25 -11.58 -38.26 5.34
N ALA A 26 -12.04 -37.08 4.93
CA ALA A 26 -12.04 -35.85 5.75
C ALA A 26 -12.70 -36.03 7.14
N GLY A 27 -13.68 -36.94 7.28
CA GLY A 27 -14.31 -37.26 8.58
C GLY A 27 -13.42 -38.01 9.57
N THR A 28 -12.38 -38.73 9.10
CA THR A 28 -11.50 -39.55 9.95
C THR A 28 -10.19 -38.86 10.39
N PHE A 29 -9.85 -37.70 9.82
CA PHE A 29 -8.56 -37.04 10.05
C PHE A 29 -8.57 -35.92 11.09
N LEU A 30 -9.75 -35.46 11.53
CA LEU A 30 -9.89 -34.38 12.54
C LEU A 30 -9.37 -34.76 13.94
N ASN A 31 -9.11 -36.05 14.21
CA ASN A 31 -8.70 -36.54 15.53
C ASN A 31 -7.19 -36.87 15.65
N ASN A 32 -6.37 -36.62 14.62
CA ASN A 32 -4.94 -36.96 14.68
C ASN A 32 -4.03 -35.75 14.36
N PRO A 33 -3.45 -35.08 15.38
CA PRO A 33 -2.59 -33.91 15.22
C PRO A 33 -1.38 -34.15 14.31
N LYS A 34 -0.83 -35.37 14.30
CA LYS A 34 0.34 -35.73 13.46
C LYS A 34 -0.03 -35.84 11.99
N ALA A 35 -1.25 -36.30 11.67
CA ALA A 35 -1.72 -36.39 10.29
C ALA A 35 -2.05 -35.01 9.70
N CYS A 36 -2.65 -34.12 10.50
CA CYS A 36 -2.77 -32.70 10.14
C CYS A 36 -1.40 -32.08 9.89
N TYR A 37 -0.43 -32.30 10.79
CA TYR A 37 0.94 -31.79 10.64
C TYR A 37 1.65 -32.34 9.38
N CYS A 38 1.46 -33.60 9.01
CA CYS A 38 2.04 -34.17 7.79
C CYS A 38 1.38 -33.65 6.51
N ILE A 39 0.05 -33.46 6.49
CA ILE A 39 -0.65 -32.84 5.35
C ILE A 39 -0.22 -31.37 5.23
N PHE A 40 -0.06 -30.67 6.35
CA PHE A 40 0.48 -29.30 6.40
C PHE A 40 1.92 -29.26 5.91
N GLN A 41 2.81 -30.16 6.35
CA GLN A 41 4.18 -30.24 5.83
C GLN A 41 4.23 -30.62 4.34
N ALA A 42 3.34 -31.49 3.86
CA ALA A 42 3.27 -31.88 2.44
C ALA A 42 2.77 -30.74 1.53
N PHE A 43 1.93 -29.85 2.05
CA PHE A 43 1.53 -28.62 1.34
C PHE A 43 2.65 -27.57 1.29
N TYR A 44 3.54 -27.55 2.30
CA TYR A 44 4.49 -26.46 2.53
C TYR A 44 5.97 -26.81 2.27
N ARG A 45 6.34 -28.09 2.10
CA ARG A 45 7.72 -28.48 1.73
C ARG A 45 7.96 -28.22 0.25
N ARG A 46 8.64 -27.10 -0.04
CA ARG A 46 9.37 -26.93 -1.29
C ARG A 46 10.77 -26.33 -1.02
N ASN A 47 11.75 -26.77 -1.82
CA ASN A 47 13.19 -26.73 -1.53
C ASN A 47 13.86 -25.35 -1.72
N CYS A 48 15.05 -25.16 -1.13
CA CYS A 48 15.90 -23.95 -1.23
C CYS A 48 16.31 -23.50 -2.65
N THR A 49 16.13 -24.33 -3.69
CA THR A 49 16.33 -23.93 -5.09
C THR A 49 15.27 -22.94 -5.58
N GLU A 50 14.17 -22.75 -4.84
CA GLU A 50 13.02 -21.94 -5.28
C GLU A 50 13.15 -20.42 -5.08
N LEU A 51 14.09 -19.89 -4.27
CA LEU A 51 14.18 -18.44 -4.07
C LEU A 51 14.53 -17.69 -5.37
N HIS A 52 15.40 -18.29 -6.19
CA HIS A 52 15.71 -17.77 -7.52
C HIS A 52 14.51 -17.93 -8.47
N GLU A 53 13.82 -19.08 -8.41
CA GLU A 53 12.61 -19.33 -9.20
C GLU A 53 11.50 -18.34 -8.89
N LEU A 54 11.32 -17.94 -7.63
CA LEU A 54 10.32 -16.94 -7.22
C LEU A 54 10.65 -15.53 -7.71
N LEU A 55 11.91 -15.12 -7.65
CA LEU A 55 12.33 -13.83 -8.20
C LEU A 55 12.13 -13.80 -9.71
N VAL A 56 12.47 -14.89 -10.40
CA VAL A 56 12.24 -15.05 -11.84
C VAL A 56 10.74 -15.03 -12.14
N ASN A 57 9.93 -15.80 -11.40
CA ASN A 57 8.48 -15.84 -11.55
C ASN A 57 7.85 -14.45 -11.32
N PHE A 58 8.31 -13.71 -10.32
CA PHE A 58 7.89 -12.35 -10.06
C PHE A 58 8.19 -11.42 -11.25
N VAL A 59 9.42 -11.42 -11.74
CA VAL A 59 9.82 -10.56 -12.88
C VAL A 59 9.04 -10.94 -14.14
N VAL A 60 8.94 -12.24 -14.45
CA VAL A 60 8.17 -12.75 -15.60
C VAL A 60 6.70 -12.35 -15.50
N CYS A 61 6.08 -12.50 -14.32
CA CYS A 61 4.70 -12.07 -14.11
C CYS A 61 4.53 -10.56 -14.27
N GLN A 62 5.44 -9.73 -13.79
CA GLN A 62 5.35 -8.28 -13.96
C GLN A 62 5.48 -7.87 -15.43
N LEU A 63 6.37 -8.51 -16.19
CA LEU A 63 6.49 -8.29 -17.64
C LEU A 63 5.22 -8.71 -18.39
N PHE A 64 4.66 -9.87 -18.04
CA PHE A 64 3.41 -10.34 -18.63
C PHE A 64 2.22 -9.46 -18.21
N ALA A 65 2.20 -8.96 -16.96
CA ALA A 65 1.21 -8.01 -16.47
C ALA A 65 1.28 -6.68 -17.24
N LEU A 66 2.47 -6.22 -17.64
CA LEU A 66 2.63 -5.03 -18.49
C LEU A 66 2.01 -5.22 -19.87
N LEU A 67 2.29 -6.36 -20.52
CA LEU A 67 1.67 -6.70 -21.81
C LEU A 67 0.14 -6.82 -21.68
N THR A 68 -0.30 -7.49 -20.62
CA THR A 68 -1.71 -7.66 -20.29
C THR A 68 -2.39 -6.33 -19.99
N ALA A 69 -1.71 -5.37 -19.38
CA ALA A 69 -2.22 -4.03 -19.12
C ALA A 69 -2.47 -3.25 -20.42
N VAL A 70 -1.53 -3.31 -21.37
CA VAL A 70 -1.72 -2.72 -22.71
C VAL A 70 -2.90 -3.38 -23.42
N TRP A 71 -2.98 -4.71 -23.39
CA TRP A 71 -4.10 -5.46 -23.96
C TRP A 71 -5.44 -5.08 -23.31
N PHE A 72 -5.48 -5.00 -21.98
CA PHE A 72 -6.66 -4.63 -21.20
C PHE A 72 -7.17 -3.23 -21.59
N ARG A 73 -6.25 -2.27 -21.77
CA ARG A 73 -6.61 -0.92 -22.21
C ARG A 73 -7.15 -0.89 -23.64
N LEU A 74 -6.55 -1.62 -24.58
CA LEU A 74 -6.92 -1.58 -25.99
C LEU A 74 -8.22 -2.32 -26.31
N TYR A 75 -8.39 -3.51 -25.73
CA TYR A 75 -9.48 -4.43 -26.07
C TYR A 75 -10.62 -4.40 -25.07
N LEU A 76 -10.35 -4.19 -23.78
CA LEU A 76 -11.38 -4.11 -22.75
C LEU A 76 -11.71 -2.66 -22.36
N HIS A 77 -11.45 -1.69 -23.23
CA HIS A 77 -11.74 -0.27 -22.99
C HIS A 77 -13.18 -0.05 -22.49
N PRO A 78 -13.45 0.86 -21.53
CA PRO A 78 -14.80 1.06 -20.96
C PRO A 78 -15.87 1.41 -22.01
N SER A 79 -15.49 2.04 -23.12
CA SER A 79 -16.43 2.35 -24.21
C SER A 79 -16.83 1.14 -25.07
N LYS A 80 -16.12 0.01 -24.96
CA LYS A 80 -16.32 -1.20 -25.77
C LYS A 80 -16.80 -2.40 -24.94
N THR A 81 -16.65 -2.34 -23.63
CA THR A 81 -16.79 -3.51 -22.75
C THR A 81 -17.49 -3.11 -21.46
N SER A 82 -18.38 -3.99 -20.98
CA SER A 82 -19.11 -3.75 -19.74
C SER A 82 -18.21 -3.74 -18.51
N THR A 83 -18.61 -2.98 -17.49
CA THR A 83 -17.96 -2.91 -16.17
C THR A 83 -17.79 -4.29 -15.54
N PHE A 84 -18.80 -5.17 -15.70
CA PHE A 84 -18.75 -6.56 -15.21
C PHE A 84 -17.58 -7.35 -15.81
N VAL A 85 -17.42 -7.31 -17.14
CA VAL A 85 -16.34 -8.06 -17.82
C VAL A 85 -14.99 -7.51 -17.43
N ARG A 86 -14.82 -6.19 -17.34
CA ARG A 86 -13.58 -5.56 -16.89
C ARG A 86 -13.20 -6.00 -15.47
N HIS A 87 -14.15 -6.00 -14.53
CA HIS A 87 -13.90 -6.51 -13.18
C HIS A 87 -13.54 -8.00 -13.18
N PHE A 88 -14.31 -8.82 -13.89
CA PHE A 88 -14.11 -10.27 -13.95
C PHE A 88 -12.72 -10.61 -14.49
N VAL A 89 -12.34 -10.04 -15.63
CA VAL A 89 -11.03 -10.28 -16.25
C VAL A 89 -9.90 -9.77 -15.36
N ALA A 90 -10.02 -8.57 -14.77
CA ALA A 90 -8.98 -8.04 -13.90
C ALA A 90 -8.74 -8.93 -12.66
N THR A 91 -9.82 -9.50 -12.12
CA THR A 91 -9.80 -10.41 -10.97
C THR A 91 -9.21 -11.78 -11.34
N LEU A 92 -9.67 -12.36 -12.46
CA LEU A 92 -9.23 -13.67 -12.93
C LEU A 92 -7.72 -13.68 -13.22
N LEU A 93 -7.23 -12.66 -13.93
CA LEU A 93 -5.80 -12.51 -14.22
C LEU A 93 -4.97 -12.30 -12.95
N GLY A 94 -5.50 -11.55 -11.97
CA GLY A 94 -4.81 -11.35 -10.71
C GLY A 94 -4.70 -12.66 -9.92
N PHE A 95 -5.78 -13.43 -9.83
CA PHE A 95 -5.71 -14.77 -9.23
C PHE A 95 -4.75 -15.71 -9.95
N TYR A 96 -4.72 -15.67 -11.29
CA TYR A 96 -3.77 -16.43 -12.08
C TYR A 96 -2.32 -16.05 -11.74
N PHE A 97 -1.98 -14.75 -11.66
CA PHE A 97 -0.63 -14.31 -11.27
C PHE A 97 -0.29 -14.67 -9.82
N ALA A 98 -1.25 -14.57 -8.90
CA ALA A 98 -1.04 -14.99 -7.52
C ALA A 98 -0.74 -16.50 -7.43
N LEU A 99 -1.50 -17.33 -8.13
CA LEU A 99 -1.28 -18.79 -8.16
C LEU A 99 0.04 -19.14 -8.85
N PHE A 100 0.40 -18.44 -9.91
CA PHE A 100 1.67 -18.66 -10.61
C PHE A 100 2.87 -18.31 -9.73
N CYS A 101 2.84 -17.14 -9.06
CA CYS A 101 3.96 -16.70 -8.22
C CYS A 101 4.03 -17.44 -6.88
N PHE A 102 2.90 -17.71 -6.23
CA PHE A 102 2.86 -18.17 -4.83
C PHE A 102 2.23 -19.55 -4.66
N GLY A 103 1.82 -20.22 -5.75
CA GLY A 103 1.14 -21.50 -5.68
C GLY A 103 -0.10 -21.43 -4.78
N TRP A 104 -0.27 -22.45 -3.94
CA TRP A 104 -1.41 -22.54 -3.03
C TRP A 104 -1.44 -21.45 -1.95
N TYR A 105 -0.33 -20.75 -1.67
CA TYR A 105 -0.35 -19.63 -0.72
C TYR A 105 -1.26 -18.48 -1.18
N ALA A 106 -1.56 -18.40 -2.48
CA ALA A 106 -2.55 -17.47 -3.01
C ALA A 106 -3.95 -17.64 -2.38
N LEU A 107 -4.27 -18.82 -1.83
CA LEU A 107 -5.52 -19.04 -1.09
C LEU A 107 -5.62 -18.16 0.16
N HIS A 108 -4.50 -17.79 0.79
CA HIS A 108 -4.52 -16.84 1.91
C HIS A 108 -5.07 -15.46 1.48
N PHE A 109 -4.86 -15.06 0.22
CA PHE A 109 -5.34 -13.79 -0.32
C PHE A 109 -6.86 -13.79 -0.48
N VAL A 110 -7.39 -14.90 -1.00
CA VAL A 110 -8.84 -15.16 -1.12
C VAL A 110 -9.48 -15.21 0.25
N PHE A 111 -8.89 -15.99 1.17
CA PHE A 111 -9.42 -16.17 2.51
C PHE A 111 -9.48 -14.85 3.27
N GLN A 112 -8.37 -14.09 3.28
CA GLN A 112 -8.31 -12.79 3.95
C GLN A 112 -9.37 -11.84 3.38
N SER A 113 -9.49 -11.77 2.05
CA SER A 113 -10.49 -10.92 1.39
C SER A 113 -11.92 -11.36 1.71
N GLY A 114 -12.19 -12.67 1.67
CA GLY A 114 -13.51 -13.26 1.89
C GLY A 114 -14.02 -13.12 3.32
N ILE A 115 -13.17 -13.38 4.33
CA ILE A 115 -13.57 -13.24 5.74
C ILE A 115 -13.88 -11.78 6.07
N THR A 116 -13.09 -10.82 5.59
CA THR A 116 -13.34 -9.41 5.86
C THR A 116 -14.52 -8.87 5.09
N TYR A 117 -14.80 -9.36 3.87
CA TYR A 117 -16.04 -9.01 3.16
C TYR A 117 -17.28 -9.51 3.92
N THR A 118 -17.23 -10.74 4.42
CA THR A 118 -18.30 -11.31 5.26
C THR A 118 -18.56 -10.44 6.48
N ILE A 119 -17.49 -9.99 7.15
CA ILE A 119 -17.59 -9.04 8.28
C ILE A 119 -18.22 -7.71 7.85
N MET A 120 -17.85 -7.15 6.70
CA MET A 120 -18.44 -5.89 6.22
C MET A 120 -19.96 -5.99 6.00
N ILE A 121 -20.44 -7.16 5.54
CA ILE A 121 -21.87 -7.39 5.32
C ILE A 121 -22.62 -7.62 6.64
N LEU A 122 -22.01 -8.32 7.61
CA LEU A 122 -22.69 -8.72 8.85
C LEU A 122 -22.62 -7.69 9.98
N ALA A 123 -21.52 -6.94 10.11
CA ALA A 123 -21.25 -6.13 11.29
C ALA A 123 -21.89 -4.72 11.30
N GLY A 124 -22.52 -4.32 10.18
CA GLY A 124 -23.09 -2.98 10.00
C GLY A 124 -22.05 -1.86 9.84
N ALA A 125 -22.49 -0.72 9.29
CA ALA A 125 -21.61 0.40 8.94
C ALA A 125 -20.90 1.07 10.12
N GLU A 126 -21.51 1.04 11.30
CA GLU A 126 -20.95 1.65 12.52
C GLU A 126 -19.67 0.95 13.00
N HIS A 127 -19.57 -0.38 12.85
CA HIS A 127 -18.53 -1.17 13.50
C HIS A 127 -17.61 -1.92 12.53
N MET A 128 -18.02 -2.10 11.26
CA MET A 128 -17.27 -2.91 10.29
C MET A 128 -15.78 -2.56 10.19
N HIS A 129 -15.45 -1.26 10.23
CA HIS A 129 -14.06 -0.81 10.07
C HIS A 129 -13.15 -1.31 11.18
N LYS A 130 -13.65 -1.39 12.43
CA LYS A 130 -12.89 -1.88 13.58
C LYS A 130 -12.63 -3.39 13.43
N TYR A 131 -13.68 -4.15 13.12
CA TYR A 131 -13.57 -5.60 12.96
C TYR A 131 -12.70 -5.98 11.76
N CYS A 132 -12.91 -5.34 10.60
CA CYS A 132 -12.07 -5.54 9.43
C CYS A 132 -10.61 -5.18 9.71
N PHE A 133 -10.35 -4.10 10.45
CA PHE A 133 -9.00 -3.72 10.84
C PHE A 133 -8.32 -4.79 11.71
N VAL A 134 -8.99 -5.23 12.78
CA VAL A 134 -8.46 -6.26 13.69
C VAL A 134 -8.26 -7.59 12.97
N VAL A 135 -9.24 -8.04 12.18
CA VAL A 135 -9.16 -9.34 11.49
C VAL A 135 -8.14 -9.32 10.35
N ALA A 136 -8.09 -8.26 9.55
CA ALA A 136 -7.14 -8.18 8.44
C ALA A 136 -5.69 -8.12 8.94
N LEU A 137 -5.40 -7.26 9.93
CA LEU A 137 -4.06 -7.19 10.53
C LEU A 137 -3.73 -8.44 11.34
N GLY A 138 -4.67 -8.96 12.13
CA GLY A 138 -4.45 -10.16 12.94
C GLY A 138 -4.15 -11.39 12.08
N TYR A 139 -4.86 -11.56 10.97
CA TYR A 139 -4.58 -12.64 10.02
C TYR A 139 -3.24 -12.46 9.29
N LEU A 140 -2.92 -11.23 8.87
CA LEU A 140 -1.60 -10.92 8.32
C LEU A 140 -0.48 -11.26 9.32
N SER A 141 -0.61 -10.81 10.57
CA SER A 141 0.36 -11.09 11.63
C SER A 141 0.46 -12.59 11.92
N LEU A 142 -0.65 -13.34 11.92
CA LEU A 142 -0.62 -14.79 12.06
C LEU A 142 0.18 -15.45 10.93
N CYS A 143 -0.04 -15.04 9.68
CA CYS A 143 0.73 -15.55 8.54
C CYS A 143 2.22 -15.17 8.64
N GLN A 144 2.54 -13.95 9.06
CA GLN A 144 3.93 -13.52 9.28
C GLN A 144 4.61 -14.31 10.41
N VAL A 145 3.93 -14.52 11.54
CA VAL A 145 4.42 -15.36 12.66
C VAL A 145 4.63 -16.80 12.20
N THR A 146 3.65 -17.36 11.49
CA THR A 146 3.72 -18.72 10.97
C THR A 146 4.90 -18.86 10.00
N ARG A 147 5.09 -17.88 9.09
CA ARG A 147 6.25 -17.84 8.19
C ARG A 147 7.55 -17.88 8.99
N VAL A 148 7.73 -16.99 9.95
CA VAL A 148 9.00 -16.83 10.68
C VAL A 148 9.28 -18.00 11.63
N TYR A 149 8.31 -18.43 12.43
CA TYR A 149 8.56 -19.35 13.54
C TYR A 149 8.22 -20.81 13.23
N ILE A 150 7.37 -21.07 12.23
CA ILE A 150 6.97 -22.44 11.87
C ILE A 150 7.74 -22.91 10.63
N PHE A 151 8.00 -22.02 9.67
CA PHE A 151 8.67 -22.40 8.42
C PHE A 151 10.15 -21.97 8.33
N ASP A 152 10.54 -20.92 9.06
CA ASP A 152 11.87 -20.29 8.91
C ASP A 152 12.83 -20.60 10.07
N TYR A 153 12.84 -21.84 10.56
CA TYR A 153 14.01 -22.39 11.28
C TYR A 153 15.13 -22.69 10.26
N GLY A 154 15.57 -21.66 9.52
CA GLY A 154 16.74 -21.68 8.64
C GLY A 154 16.50 -21.91 7.14
N MET A 155 15.29 -21.68 6.59
CA MET A 155 15.01 -21.93 5.17
C MET A 155 14.29 -20.73 4.52
N TYR A 156 15.01 -20.04 3.63
CA TYR A 156 14.50 -18.94 2.80
C TYR A 156 13.28 -19.36 1.97
N SER A 157 12.08 -19.13 2.51
CA SER A 157 10.80 -19.47 1.87
C SER A 157 10.16 -18.25 1.19
N ALA A 158 9.33 -18.52 0.18
CA ALA A 158 8.57 -17.51 -0.57
C ALA A 158 7.79 -16.56 0.35
N ASP A 159 8.07 -15.25 0.29
CA ASP A 159 7.30 -14.28 1.07
C ASP A 159 5.95 -13.95 0.41
N PHE A 160 4.98 -14.84 0.59
CA PHE A 160 3.59 -14.62 0.19
C PHE A 160 2.89 -13.53 1.04
N THR A 161 3.50 -13.07 2.13
CA THR A 161 2.89 -12.04 2.99
C THR A 161 2.99 -10.64 2.40
N GLY A 162 3.89 -10.41 1.43
CA GLY A 162 4.00 -9.14 0.69
C GLY A 162 2.69 -8.71 0.00
N PRO A 163 2.09 -9.54 -0.87
CA PRO A 163 0.74 -9.31 -1.40
C PRO A 163 -0.33 -9.11 -0.31
N MET A 164 -0.28 -9.91 0.76
CA MET A 164 -1.23 -9.79 1.88
C MET A 164 -1.13 -8.44 2.57
N MET A 165 0.07 -7.87 2.68
CA MET A 165 0.28 -6.52 3.22
C MET A 165 -0.48 -5.47 2.40
N ILE A 166 -0.44 -5.55 1.07
CA ILE A 166 -1.17 -4.65 0.16
C ILE A 166 -2.69 -4.86 0.26
N ILE A 167 -3.15 -6.11 0.30
CA ILE A 167 -4.56 -6.45 0.46
C ILE A 167 -5.09 -5.94 1.81
N THR A 168 -4.32 -6.07 2.89
CA THR A 168 -4.66 -5.52 4.21
C THR A 168 -4.89 -4.01 4.16
N GLN A 169 -4.03 -3.28 3.45
CA GLN A 169 -4.18 -1.83 3.28
C GLN A 169 -5.46 -1.48 2.53
N LYS A 170 -5.76 -2.19 1.44
CA LYS A 170 -6.98 -2.02 0.64
C LYS A 170 -8.25 -2.31 1.43
N ILE A 171 -8.30 -3.46 2.11
CA ILE A 171 -9.44 -3.89 2.94
C ILE A 171 -9.72 -2.86 4.02
N THR A 172 -8.69 -2.48 4.78
CA THR A 172 -8.86 -1.57 5.91
C THR A 172 -9.21 -0.16 5.45
N SER A 173 -8.59 0.34 4.38
CA SER A 173 -8.97 1.62 3.77
C SER A 173 -10.44 1.63 3.38
N LEU A 174 -10.88 0.62 2.62
CA LEU A 174 -12.26 0.51 2.17
C LEU A 174 -13.25 0.42 3.34
N ALA A 175 -12.93 -0.35 4.38
CA ALA A 175 -13.80 -0.47 5.55
C ALA A 175 -14.01 0.90 6.24
N PHE A 176 -12.93 1.67 6.40
CA PHE A 176 -12.99 3.02 6.95
C PHE A 176 -13.70 4.01 6.02
N GLU A 177 -13.50 3.91 4.70
CA GLU A 177 -14.16 4.74 3.69
C GLU A 177 -15.68 4.47 3.63
N ILE A 178 -16.11 3.21 3.79
CA ILE A 178 -17.53 2.84 3.89
C ILE A 178 -18.13 3.36 5.20
N HIS A 179 -17.43 3.20 6.33
CA HIS A 179 -17.88 3.74 7.60
C HIS A 179 -18.08 5.26 7.53
N ASP A 180 -17.10 5.98 6.97
CA ASP A 180 -17.22 7.43 6.79
C ASP A 180 -18.40 7.82 5.87
N GLY A 181 -18.74 6.99 4.88
CA GLY A 181 -19.82 7.28 3.95
C GLY A 181 -21.22 6.89 4.42
N LEU A 182 -21.35 5.81 5.19
CA LEU A 182 -22.65 5.24 5.57
C LEU A 182 -23.04 5.50 7.04
N ALA A 183 -22.07 5.72 7.93
CA ALA A 183 -22.30 5.89 9.37
C ALA A 183 -22.01 7.32 9.88
N ARG A 184 -21.31 8.15 9.11
CA ARG A 184 -20.93 9.51 9.49
C ARG A 184 -21.59 10.56 8.61
N LYS A 185 -21.89 11.72 9.20
CA LYS A 185 -22.42 12.89 8.48
C LYS A 185 -21.31 13.68 7.81
N ASP A 186 -21.59 14.32 6.69
CA ASP A 186 -20.59 15.02 5.87
C ASP A 186 -19.90 16.16 6.60
N GLU A 187 -20.59 16.82 7.53
CA GLU A 187 -20.06 17.91 8.35
C GLU A 187 -18.99 17.43 9.33
N GLN A 188 -19.00 16.14 9.70
CA GLN A 188 -18.03 15.55 10.61
C GLN A 188 -16.77 15.07 9.88
N LEU A 189 -16.81 14.99 8.55
CA LEU A 189 -15.71 14.48 7.74
C LEU A 189 -14.71 15.58 7.41
N THR A 190 -13.42 15.25 7.49
CA THR A 190 -12.38 16.10 6.89
C THR A 190 -12.57 16.14 5.36
N PRO A 191 -12.02 17.15 4.65
CA PRO A 191 -12.11 17.20 3.19
C PRO A 191 -11.56 15.95 2.49
N SER A 192 -10.51 15.32 3.04
CA SER A 192 -9.97 14.07 2.52
C SER A 192 -10.92 12.90 2.74
N GLN A 193 -11.50 12.76 3.93
CA GLN A 193 -12.47 11.72 4.25
C GLN A 193 -13.72 11.85 3.40
N ARG A 194 -14.27 13.06 3.23
CA ARG A 194 -15.46 13.29 2.40
C ARG A 194 -15.22 12.91 0.94
N ARG A 195 -14.05 13.22 0.38
CA ARG A 195 -13.69 12.83 -0.99
C ARG A 195 -13.64 11.31 -1.16
N LEU A 196 -13.07 10.61 -0.18
CA LEU A 196 -12.86 9.15 -0.23
C LEU A 196 -14.07 8.33 0.27
N ALA A 197 -15.03 8.95 0.97
CA ALA A 197 -16.19 8.28 1.55
C ALA A 197 -16.98 7.46 0.51
N VAL A 198 -17.22 6.20 0.82
CA VAL A 198 -17.95 5.25 -0.03
C VAL A 198 -19.38 5.14 0.46
N ARG A 199 -20.33 5.55 -0.40
CA ARG A 199 -21.76 5.70 -0.05
C ARG A 199 -22.63 4.48 -0.44
N ARG A 200 -22.01 3.40 -0.90
CA ARG A 200 -22.69 2.13 -1.20
C ARG A 200 -21.79 0.96 -0.86
N MET A 201 -22.39 -0.16 -0.44
CA MET A 201 -21.62 -1.39 -0.30
C MET A 201 -21.12 -1.87 -1.67
N PRO A 202 -19.84 -2.28 -1.79
CA PRO A 202 -19.33 -2.93 -2.98
C PRO A 202 -20.03 -4.28 -3.17
N SER A 203 -20.30 -4.66 -4.42
CA SER A 203 -20.63 -6.05 -4.74
C SER A 203 -19.42 -6.96 -4.51
N LEU A 204 -19.68 -8.27 -4.41
CA LEU A 204 -18.61 -9.26 -4.23
C LEU A 204 -17.56 -9.17 -5.34
N LEU A 205 -18.01 -8.99 -6.58
CA LEU A 205 -17.12 -8.87 -7.73
C LEU A 205 -16.29 -7.58 -7.66
N GLU A 206 -16.89 -6.42 -7.40
CA GLU A 206 -16.15 -5.16 -7.26
C GLU A 206 -15.09 -5.24 -6.15
N TYR A 207 -15.46 -5.84 -5.02
CA TYR A 207 -14.58 -5.98 -3.87
C TYR A 207 -13.38 -6.91 -4.16
N PHE A 208 -13.62 -8.09 -4.75
CA PHE A 208 -12.53 -8.99 -5.12
C PHE A 208 -11.69 -8.43 -6.25
N SER A 209 -12.29 -7.71 -7.19
CA SER A 209 -11.57 -7.03 -8.27
C SER A 209 -10.67 -5.93 -7.73
N TYR A 210 -11.14 -5.12 -6.77
CA TYR A 210 -10.32 -4.12 -6.11
C TYR A 210 -9.13 -4.73 -5.36
N ASN A 211 -9.35 -5.79 -4.59
CA ASN A 211 -8.29 -6.42 -3.80
C ASN A 211 -7.30 -7.22 -4.66
N CYS A 212 -7.82 -8.02 -5.60
CA CYS A 212 -7.08 -9.04 -6.35
C CYS A 212 -6.92 -8.72 -7.83
N ASN A 213 -6.89 -7.46 -8.25
CA ASN A 213 -6.60 -7.12 -9.65
C ASN A 213 -5.14 -7.40 -10.03
N PHE A 214 -4.94 -7.85 -11.27
CA PHE A 214 -3.62 -8.17 -11.82
C PHE A 214 -2.61 -7.02 -11.81
N MET A 215 -3.08 -5.76 -11.85
CA MET A 215 -2.21 -4.58 -11.95
C MET A 215 -1.43 -4.30 -10.66
N GLY A 216 -1.91 -4.79 -9.51
CA GLY A 216 -1.31 -4.47 -8.21
C GLY A 216 -1.26 -5.63 -7.22
N ILE A 217 -1.67 -6.84 -7.58
CA ILE A 217 -1.73 -7.97 -6.63
C ILE A 217 -0.35 -8.38 -6.11
N LEU A 218 0.72 -8.25 -6.90
CA LEU A 218 2.04 -8.74 -6.51
C LEU A 218 2.80 -7.78 -5.59
N VAL A 219 2.80 -6.49 -5.88
CA VAL A 219 3.65 -5.51 -5.17
C VAL A 219 2.97 -4.15 -4.94
N GLY A 220 1.66 -4.06 -5.16
CA GLY A 220 0.94 -2.79 -5.22
C GLY A 220 1.20 -2.06 -6.54
N PRO A 221 1.12 -0.73 -6.59
CA PRO A 221 0.77 0.19 -5.49
C PRO A 221 -0.67 0.01 -4.97
N THR A 222 -0.94 0.46 -3.74
CA THR A 222 -2.33 0.60 -3.27
C THR A 222 -2.98 1.83 -3.87
N SER A 223 -4.31 1.81 -3.95
CA SER A 223 -5.13 2.90 -4.47
C SER A 223 -6.43 3.03 -3.68
N SER A 224 -7.13 4.16 -3.79
CA SER A 224 -8.47 4.27 -3.20
C SER A 224 -9.47 3.40 -3.96
N TYR A 225 -10.49 2.91 -3.26
CA TYR A 225 -11.55 2.14 -3.90
C TYR A 225 -12.30 2.97 -4.95
N LYS A 226 -12.58 4.24 -4.65
CA LYS A 226 -13.22 5.17 -5.58
C LYS A 226 -12.45 5.38 -6.87
N ASP A 227 -11.13 5.60 -6.79
CA ASP A 227 -10.30 5.75 -7.99
C ASP A 227 -10.34 4.45 -8.82
N TYR A 228 -10.27 3.28 -8.16
CA TYR A 228 -10.33 1.98 -8.84
C TYR A 228 -11.66 1.74 -9.57
N ILE A 229 -12.79 2.02 -8.92
CA ILE A 229 -14.11 1.90 -9.55
C ILE A 229 -14.25 2.89 -10.70
N ALA A 230 -13.84 4.14 -10.52
CA ALA A 230 -13.86 5.13 -11.60
C ALA A 230 -13.01 4.73 -12.81
N PHE A 231 -11.90 4.02 -12.58
CA PHE A 231 -11.09 3.43 -13.64
C PHE A 231 -11.80 2.28 -14.36
N ILE A 232 -12.42 1.35 -13.63
CA ILE A 232 -13.13 0.23 -14.25
C ILE A 232 -14.37 0.71 -15.02
N GLU A 233 -15.09 1.70 -14.50
CA GLU A 233 -16.27 2.30 -15.16
C GLU A 233 -15.91 3.28 -16.29
N GLY A 234 -14.65 3.75 -16.35
CA GLY A 234 -14.19 4.73 -17.35
C GLY A 234 -14.56 6.19 -17.05
N THR A 235 -14.98 6.49 -15.82
CA THR A 235 -15.36 7.84 -15.37
C THR A 235 -14.17 8.63 -14.79
N ALA A 236 -13.03 7.97 -14.54
CA ALA A 236 -11.84 8.56 -13.93
C ALA A 236 -11.35 9.83 -14.64
N TYR A 237 -11.31 9.83 -15.98
CA TYR A 237 -10.84 10.97 -16.76
C TYR A 237 -11.73 12.21 -16.58
N HIS A 238 -13.05 12.01 -16.59
CA HIS A 238 -14.02 13.10 -16.48
C HIS A 238 -13.95 13.76 -15.10
N SER A 239 -13.88 12.95 -14.04
CA SER A 239 -13.77 13.46 -12.66
C SER A 239 -12.50 14.27 -12.43
N LYS A 240 -11.34 13.76 -12.85
CA LYS A 240 -10.05 14.44 -12.63
C LYS A 240 -9.91 15.70 -13.48
N TYR A 241 -10.54 15.75 -14.66
CA TYR A 241 -10.60 16.94 -15.49
C TYR A 241 -11.40 18.06 -14.81
N SER A 242 -12.62 17.76 -14.36
CA SER A 242 -13.49 18.74 -13.68
C SER A 242 -12.86 19.29 -12.39
N GLU A 243 -12.04 18.50 -11.70
CA GLU A 243 -11.28 18.96 -10.53
C GLU A 243 -10.15 19.95 -10.89
N THR A 244 -9.56 19.83 -12.08
CA THR A 244 -8.36 20.61 -12.45
C THR A 244 -8.70 21.96 -13.07
N ASN A 245 -9.78 22.06 -13.86
CA ASN A 245 -10.08 23.26 -14.67
C ASN A 245 -11.27 24.09 -14.17
N GLY A 246 -11.87 23.76 -13.02
CA GLY A 246 -13.12 24.39 -12.60
C GLY A 246 -14.25 24.14 -13.61
N LYS A 247 -15.46 24.59 -13.30
CA LYS A 247 -16.64 24.43 -14.17
C LYS A 247 -16.58 25.35 -15.39
N GLU A 248 -15.56 25.24 -16.24
CA GLU A 248 -15.56 25.89 -17.54
C GLU A 248 -16.48 25.11 -18.49
N ASN A 249 -17.64 25.71 -18.74
CA ASN A 249 -18.58 25.31 -19.78
C ASN A 249 -17.93 25.50 -21.15
N GLY A 250 -17.53 24.42 -21.82
CA GLY A 250 -17.14 24.55 -23.22
C GLY A 250 -16.49 23.34 -23.84
N LYS A 251 -17.28 22.59 -24.62
CA LYS A 251 -16.91 21.77 -25.79
C LYS A 251 -15.40 21.65 -26.12
N TYR A 252 -14.66 20.85 -25.35
CA TYR A 252 -13.46 20.19 -25.86
C TYR A 252 -13.62 18.69 -25.68
N LYS A 253 -13.86 18.01 -26.80
CA LYS A 253 -13.85 16.55 -26.90
C LYS A 253 -12.37 16.11 -26.86
N GLN A 254 -11.69 16.34 -25.73
CA GLN A 254 -10.28 15.97 -25.60
C GLN A 254 -10.17 14.45 -25.45
N SER A 255 -9.35 13.87 -26.32
CA SER A 255 -9.05 12.45 -26.38
C SER A 255 -8.40 11.97 -25.08
N GLU A 256 -8.67 10.72 -24.73
CA GLU A 256 -8.03 10.04 -23.61
C GLU A 256 -6.49 10.22 -23.71
N PRO A 257 -5.83 10.74 -22.65
CA PRO A 257 -4.40 10.99 -22.71
C PRO A 257 -3.63 9.68 -22.90
N SER A 258 -2.60 9.73 -23.73
CA SER A 258 -1.75 8.56 -23.99
C SER A 258 -0.75 8.34 -22.84
N PRO A 259 -0.71 7.15 -22.21
CA PRO A 259 0.29 6.82 -21.19
C PRO A 259 1.66 6.46 -21.78
N LYS A 260 1.80 6.36 -23.11
CA LYS A 260 2.98 5.77 -23.77
C LYS A 260 4.30 6.40 -23.32
N MET A 261 4.38 7.73 -23.31
CA MET A 261 5.62 8.42 -22.94
C MET A 261 5.98 8.20 -21.48
N GLU A 262 5.00 8.26 -20.58
CA GLU A 262 5.22 7.99 -19.16
C GLU A 262 5.65 6.55 -18.93
N VAL A 263 5.02 5.58 -19.59
CA VAL A 263 5.38 4.17 -19.46
C VAL A 263 6.81 3.95 -19.94
N ILE A 264 7.22 4.51 -21.09
CA ILE A 264 8.61 4.43 -21.58
C ILE A 264 9.59 5.02 -20.56
N HIS A 265 9.27 6.20 -20.02
CA HIS A 265 10.10 6.84 -18.99
C HIS A 265 10.25 5.96 -17.74
N LYS A 266 9.15 5.42 -17.22
CA LYS A 266 9.18 4.51 -16.05
C LYS A 266 9.94 3.21 -16.35
N LEU A 267 9.84 2.66 -17.55
CA LEU A 267 10.61 1.49 -17.96
C LEU A 267 12.12 1.80 -18.05
N ALA A 268 12.51 2.99 -18.52
CA ALA A 268 13.90 3.42 -18.48
C ALA A 268 14.42 3.53 -17.04
N VAL A 269 13.63 4.10 -16.12
CA VAL A 269 13.95 4.14 -14.69
C VAL A 269 14.09 2.72 -14.10
N CYS A 270 13.23 1.78 -14.51
CA CYS A 270 13.35 0.38 -14.10
C CYS A 270 14.65 -0.25 -14.58
N ALA A 271 15.00 -0.07 -15.85
CA ALA A 271 16.23 -0.60 -16.43
C ALA A 271 17.48 -0.07 -15.71
N ILE A 272 17.54 1.24 -15.46
CA ILE A 272 18.64 1.86 -14.71
C ILE A 272 18.70 1.32 -13.28
N SER A 273 17.56 1.27 -12.57
CA SER A 273 17.50 0.79 -11.17
C SER A 273 17.94 -0.67 -11.06
N LEU A 274 17.51 -1.52 -12.00
CA LEU A 274 17.90 -2.92 -12.05
C LEU A 274 19.39 -3.08 -12.38
N LEU A 275 19.91 -2.31 -13.35
CA LEU A 275 21.34 -2.32 -13.69
C LEU A 275 22.20 -1.93 -12.48
N VAL A 276 21.84 -0.85 -11.79
CA VAL A 276 22.53 -0.41 -10.57
C VAL A 276 22.46 -1.48 -9.49
N TYR A 277 21.29 -2.10 -9.28
CA TYR A 277 21.17 -3.19 -8.32
C TYR A 277 22.08 -4.37 -8.67
N LEU A 278 22.03 -4.87 -9.90
CA LEU A 278 22.79 -6.06 -10.32
C LEU A 278 24.31 -5.84 -10.34
N THR A 279 24.75 -4.61 -10.57
CA THR A 279 26.18 -4.24 -10.57
C THR A 279 26.71 -3.98 -9.16
N VAL A 280 26.00 -3.21 -8.35
CA VAL A 280 26.52 -2.72 -7.06
C VAL A 280 26.22 -3.68 -5.90
N SER A 281 25.12 -4.44 -5.94
CA SER A 281 24.77 -5.38 -4.86
C SER A 281 25.80 -6.48 -4.65
N LYS A 282 26.51 -6.91 -5.72
CA LYS A 282 27.59 -7.90 -5.63
C LYS A 282 28.81 -7.37 -4.87
N SER A 283 29.11 -6.08 -5.00
CA SER A 283 30.26 -5.44 -4.34
C SER A 283 30.00 -5.19 -2.85
N PHE A 284 28.74 -4.95 -2.47
CA PHE A 284 28.34 -4.64 -1.09
C PHE A 284 27.22 -5.58 -0.63
N SER A 285 27.56 -6.86 -0.47
CA SER A 285 26.65 -7.87 0.07
C SER A 285 26.22 -7.52 1.51
N VAL A 286 24.91 -7.66 1.78
CA VAL A 286 24.35 -7.39 3.11
C VAL A 286 24.77 -8.47 4.10
N GLU A 287 24.93 -9.69 3.62
CA GLU A 287 25.32 -10.88 4.40
C GLU A 287 26.68 -10.69 5.08
N ARG A 288 27.59 -9.91 4.47
CA ARG A 288 28.88 -9.58 5.08
C ARG A 288 28.76 -8.82 6.41
N ASN A 289 27.65 -8.12 6.68
CA ASN A 289 27.46 -7.44 7.96
C ASN A 289 27.35 -8.39 9.16
N VAL A 290 26.94 -9.64 8.91
CA VAL A 290 26.77 -10.68 9.93
C VAL A 290 27.84 -11.78 9.83
N ASP A 291 28.84 -11.60 8.97
CA ASP A 291 29.97 -12.51 8.84
C ASP A 291 30.92 -12.38 10.04
N ASP A 292 31.18 -13.49 10.73
CA ASP A 292 31.97 -13.53 11.95
C ASP A 292 33.41 -13.04 11.72
N ALA A 293 34.01 -13.40 10.58
CA ALA A 293 35.36 -12.96 10.23
C ALA A 293 35.42 -11.45 10.01
N PHE A 294 34.45 -10.87 9.29
CA PHE A 294 34.34 -9.43 9.11
C PHE A 294 34.13 -8.69 10.44
N ILE A 295 33.25 -9.20 11.31
CA ILE A 295 32.97 -8.61 12.62
C ILE A 295 34.22 -8.62 13.51
N ALA A 296 34.97 -9.71 13.52
CA ALA A 296 36.16 -9.87 14.36
C ALA A 296 37.37 -9.06 13.87
N SER A 297 37.53 -8.90 12.56
CA SER A 297 38.73 -8.30 11.95
C SER A 297 38.59 -6.81 11.60
N THR A 298 37.37 -6.26 11.61
CA THR A 298 37.11 -4.90 11.09
C THR A 298 36.78 -3.91 12.22
N PRO A 299 37.42 -2.72 12.25
CA PRO A 299 37.10 -1.68 13.21
C PRO A 299 35.62 -1.27 13.19
N PHE A 300 35.08 -0.89 14.34
CA PHE A 300 33.66 -0.56 14.51
C PHE A 300 33.15 0.51 13.54
N TYR A 301 33.90 1.60 13.33
CA TYR A 301 33.49 2.67 12.42
C TYR A 301 33.38 2.20 10.96
N THR A 302 34.29 1.34 10.50
CA THR A 302 34.24 0.73 9.17
C THR A 302 33.03 -0.18 9.04
N ARG A 303 32.67 -0.92 10.09
CA ARG A 303 31.45 -1.74 10.12
C ARG A 303 30.19 -0.89 9.98
N VAL A 304 30.12 0.26 10.66
CA VAL A 304 28.99 1.20 10.53
C VAL A 304 28.89 1.79 9.12
N ILE A 305 30.02 2.20 8.53
CA ILE A 305 30.06 2.71 7.15
C ILE A 305 29.64 1.61 6.16
N TYR A 306 30.17 0.39 6.32
CA TYR A 306 29.82 -0.74 5.46
C TYR A 306 28.35 -1.11 5.58
N LEU A 307 27.78 -1.11 6.79
CA LEU A 307 26.35 -1.33 7.01
C LEU A 307 25.51 -0.30 6.25
N TYR A 308 25.86 0.98 6.34
CA TYR A 308 25.15 2.01 5.60
C TYR A 308 25.24 1.81 4.08
N LEU A 309 26.45 1.57 3.55
CA LEU A 309 26.67 1.36 2.13
C LEU A 309 25.96 0.10 1.61
N SER A 310 26.10 -1.04 2.28
CA SER A 310 25.43 -2.29 1.89
C SER A 310 23.90 -2.18 1.94
N MET A 311 23.34 -1.43 2.88
CA MET A 311 21.89 -1.17 2.86
C MET A 311 21.47 -0.23 1.73
N LEU A 312 22.27 0.80 1.43
CA LEU A 312 22.04 1.72 0.32
C LEU A 312 21.98 0.98 -1.03
N THR A 313 22.86 0.02 -1.25
CA THR A 313 22.93 -0.76 -2.50
C THR A 313 21.77 -1.72 -2.69
N THR A 314 21.01 -2.04 -1.63
CA THR A 314 19.76 -2.82 -1.77
C THR A 314 18.57 -1.99 -2.20
N ARG A 315 18.60 -0.66 -1.99
CA ARG A 315 17.45 0.22 -2.25
C ARG A 315 16.96 0.19 -3.71
N PRO A 316 17.82 0.16 -4.74
CA PRO A 316 17.40 0.16 -6.14
C PRO A 316 16.46 -1.00 -6.52
N LYS A 317 16.49 -2.14 -5.81
CA LYS A 317 15.53 -3.24 -6.05
C LYS A 317 14.07 -2.81 -5.81
N TYR A 318 13.84 -1.95 -4.82
CA TYR A 318 12.51 -1.38 -4.54
C TYR A 318 12.13 -0.34 -5.59
N TYR A 319 13.12 0.43 -6.08
CA TYR A 319 12.89 1.37 -7.18
C TYR A 319 12.44 0.67 -8.44
N PHE A 320 13.10 -0.43 -8.80
CA PHE A 320 12.68 -1.30 -9.89
C PHE A 320 11.25 -1.83 -9.67
N ALA A 321 11.01 -2.54 -8.56
CA ALA A 321 9.74 -3.24 -8.35
C ALA A 321 8.53 -2.29 -8.30
N TRP A 322 8.64 -1.18 -7.57
CA TRP A 322 7.54 -0.22 -7.44
C TRP A 322 7.34 0.66 -8.68
N THR A 323 8.41 1.00 -9.40
CA THR A 323 8.27 1.76 -10.66
C THR A 323 7.67 0.89 -11.76
N LEU A 324 8.03 -0.41 -11.82
CA LEU A 324 7.46 -1.34 -12.80
C LEU A 324 5.96 -1.54 -12.54
N ALA A 325 5.57 -1.69 -11.29
CA ALA A 325 4.17 -1.76 -10.90
C ALA A 325 3.38 -0.50 -11.27
N ASP A 326 3.96 0.69 -11.03
CA ASP A 326 3.39 1.97 -11.46
C ASP A 326 3.25 2.02 -13.00
N ALA A 327 4.25 1.57 -13.74
CA ALA A 327 4.20 1.48 -15.21
C ALA A 327 3.07 0.55 -15.71
N ILE A 328 2.83 -0.58 -15.04
CA ILE A 328 1.74 -1.52 -15.37
C ILE A 328 0.38 -0.85 -15.18
N ASN A 329 0.18 -0.15 -14.07
CA ASN A 329 -1.06 0.59 -13.81
C ASN A 329 -1.27 1.70 -14.85
N ASN A 330 -0.21 2.42 -15.22
CA ASN A 330 -0.27 3.45 -16.26
C ASN A 330 -0.54 2.87 -17.66
N ALA A 331 0.07 1.73 -18.00
CA ALA A 331 -0.18 1.04 -19.26
C ALA A 331 -1.65 0.62 -19.41
N ALA A 332 -2.30 0.24 -18.30
CA ALA A 332 -3.74 -0.05 -18.25
C ALA A 332 -4.63 1.20 -18.31
N GLY A 333 -4.06 2.39 -18.04
CA GLY A 333 -4.77 3.67 -17.97
C GLY A 333 -5.18 4.11 -16.55
N PHE A 334 -4.79 3.38 -15.50
CA PHE A 334 -5.27 3.62 -14.13
C PHE A 334 -4.53 4.77 -13.39
N GLY A 335 -3.29 5.10 -13.70
CA GLY A 335 -2.55 6.09 -12.89
C GLY A 335 -2.71 7.56 -13.28
N PHE A 336 -3.69 7.91 -14.12
CA PHE A 336 -3.94 9.30 -14.53
C PHE A 336 -4.45 10.19 -13.37
N ASN A 337 -3.88 11.37 -13.22
CA ASN A 337 -4.13 12.29 -12.09
C ASN A 337 -4.35 13.75 -12.53
N GLY A 338 -5.09 13.94 -13.61
CA GLY A 338 -5.37 15.26 -14.18
C GLY A 338 -4.18 15.82 -14.96
N TYR A 339 -4.13 17.15 -15.09
CA TYR A 339 -3.13 17.84 -15.88
C TYR A 339 -2.24 18.75 -15.02
N ASN A 340 -1.00 18.91 -15.45
CA ASN A 340 -0.09 19.93 -14.95
C ASN A 340 -0.53 21.33 -15.41
N LYS A 341 0.08 22.36 -14.81
CA LYS A 341 -0.17 23.76 -15.18
C LYS A 341 0.18 24.07 -16.63
N ASP A 342 1.11 23.30 -17.20
CA ASP A 342 1.53 23.38 -18.60
C ASP A 342 0.63 22.58 -19.57
N GLY A 343 -0.43 21.95 -19.05
CA GLY A 343 -1.36 21.13 -19.84
C GLY A 343 -0.88 19.70 -20.11
N THR A 344 0.27 19.27 -19.58
CA THR A 344 0.74 17.89 -19.75
C THR A 344 -0.01 16.92 -18.81
N PRO A 345 -0.36 15.70 -19.27
CA PRO A 345 -1.07 14.74 -18.43
C PRO A 345 -0.18 14.23 -17.30
N ARG A 346 -0.69 14.25 -16.06
CA ARG A 346 -0.03 13.65 -14.90
C ARG A 346 -0.42 12.19 -14.75
N TRP A 347 0.57 11.35 -14.47
CA TRP A 347 0.44 9.91 -14.32
C TRP A 347 1.03 9.42 -13.00
N ASP A 348 0.69 10.14 -11.92
CA ASP A 348 1.23 9.92 -10.57
C ASP A 348 0.16 9.53 -9.52
N LEU A 349 -1.05 9.15 -9.95
CA LEU A 349 -2.17 8.83 -9.04
C LEU A 349 -1.80 7.75 -8.03
N VAL A 350 -1.11 6.71 -8.50
CA VAL A 350 -0.73 5.53 -7.73
C VAL A 350 0.78 5.41 -7.55
N SER A 351 1.55 6.46 -7.88
CA SER A 351 3.01 6.42 -7.71
C SER A 351 3.39 6.19 -6.26
N ASN A 352 4.29 5.22 -6.04
CA ASN A 352 4.74 4.80 -4.70
C ASN A 352 6.07 5.44 -4.29
N ILE A 353 6.84 5.97 -5.24
CA ILE A 353 8.16 6.54 -4.98
C ILE A 353 8.44 7.76 -5.83
N ARG A 354 9.26 8.66 -5.30
CA ARG A 354 9.85 9.79 -6.02
C ARG A 354 11.36 9.79 -5.77
N ILE A 355 12.10 9.07 -6.63
CA ILE A 355 13.52 8.71 -6.42
C ILE A 355 14.39 9.94 -6.12
N ALA A 356 14.31 11.00 -6.92
CA ALA A 356 15.12 12.20 -6.70
C ALA A 356 14.85 12.83 -5.32
N ASN A 357 13.58 12.91 -4.89
CA ASN A 357 13.23 13.45 -3.58
C ASN A 357 13.67 12.55 -2.42
N ILE A 358 13.88 11.25 -2.66
CA ILE A 358 14.41 10.31 -1.68
C ILE A 358 15.93 10.49 -1.56
N GLU A 359 16.66 10.45 -2.67
CA GLU A 359 18.13 10.50 -2.67
C GLU A 359 18.68 11.86 -2.25
N PHE A 360 17.96 12.95 -2.54
CA PHE A 360 18.34 14.31 -2.15
C PHE A 360 17.55 14.83 -0.94
N ALA A 361 16.91 13.95 -0.16
CA ALA A 361 16.14 14.34 1.01
C ALA A 361 17.02 15.02 2.07
N THR A 362 16.74 16.27 2.41
CA THR A 362 17.43 17.01 3.49
C THR A 362 16.78 16.81 4.86
N SER A 363 15.65 16.10 4.93
CA SER A 363 14.96 15.81 6.19
C SER A 363 14.31 14.43 6.19
N PHE A 364 14.21 13.83 7.37
CA PHE A 364 13.54 12.53 7.55
C PHE A 364 12.07 12.57 7.09
N LYS A 365 11.38 13.70 7.28
CA LYS A 365 10.00 13.88 6.81
C LYS A 365 9.92 13.85 5.28
N THR A 366 10.83 14.55 4.59
CA THR A 366 10.91 14.55 3.13
C THR A 366 11.16 13.14 2.61
N PHE A 367 12.07 12.38 3.24
CA PHE A 367 12.31 10.98 2.87
C PHE A 367 11.03 10.13 2.99
N LEU A 368 10.36 10.18 4.15
CA LEU A 368 9.14 9.39 4.40
C LEU A 368 7.97 9.77 3.48
N ASP A 369 7.84 11.04 3.11
CA ASP A 369 6.78 11.50 2.20
C ASP A 369 6.95 11.03 0.76
N ASN A 370 8.16 10.57 0.40
CA ASN A 370 8.50 10.16 -0.96
C ASN A 370 8.82 8.66 -1.06
N TRP A 371 8.92 7.95 0.06
CA TRP A 371 9.14 6.49 0.13
C TRP A 371 7.83 5.76 0.48
N ASN A 372 7.42 4.82 -0.38
CA ASN A 372 6.19 4.04 -0.20
C ASN A 372 4.96 4.92 0.09
N ILE A 373 4.75 5.89 -0.80
CA ILE A 373 3.80 7.00 -0.66
C ILE A 373 2.38 6.50 -0.33
N GLN A 374 1.90 5.46 -1.02
CA GLN A 374 0.53 4.99 -0.83
C GLN A 374 0.35 4.30 0.52
N THR A 375 1.38 3.61 1.04
CA THR A 375 1.41 3.08 2.41
C THR A 375 1.38 4.20 3.43
N ALA A 376 2.17 5.27 3.23
CA ALA A 376 2.16 6.42 4.11
C ALA A 376 0.78 7.12 4.14
N LEU A 377 0.10 7.20 2.99
CA LEU A 377 -1.26 7.71 2.89
C LEU A 377 -2.27 6.80 3.61
N TRP A 378 -2.15 5.49 3.47
CA TRP A 378 -2.96 4.52 4.22
C TRP A 378 -2.79 4.73 5.73
N LEU A 379 -1.56 4.67 6.23
CA LEU A 379 -1.21 4.90 7.64
C LEU A 379 -1.81 6.20 8.17
N LYS A 380 -1.72 7.27 7.36
CA LYS A 380 -2.32 8.56 7.71
C LYS A 380 -3.84 8.47 7.87
N ARG A 381 -4.54 7.86 6.91
CA ARG A 381 -6.02 7.82 6.83
C ARG A 381 -6.66 6.87 7.83
N VAL A 382 -6.03 5.72 8.10
CA VAL A 382 -6.60 4.69 8.98
C VAL A 382 -6.15 4.81 10.42
N CYS A 383 -5.00 5.46 10.68
CA CYS A 383 -4.43 5.58 12.01
C CYS A 383 -4.18 7.03 12.43
N TYR A 384 -3.29 7.77 11.75
CA TYR A 384 -2.87 9.10 12.20
C TYR A 384 -4.03 10.08 12.41
N GLU A 385 -4.93 10.19 11.42
CA GLU A 385 -6.08 11.11 11.46
C GLU A 385 -7.20 10.63 12.40
N ARG A 386 -7.16 9.36 12.83
CA ARG A 386 -8.21 8.72 13.64
C ARG A 386 -7.79 8.46 15.08
N CYS A 387 -6.51 8.55 15.38
CA CYS A 387 -5.98 8.30 16.72
C CYS A 387 -5.99 9.60 17.56
N PRO A 388 -6.78 9.66 18.65
CA PRO A 388 -6.82 10.84 19.51
C PRO A 388 -5.56 11.00 20.36
N TYR A 389 -4.86 9.90 20.67
CA TYR A 389 -3.73 9.88 21.60
C TYR A 389 -2.41 9.55 20.89
N ASN A 390 -1.51 10.54 20.81
CA ASN A 390 -0.16 10.40 20.24
C ASN A 390 -0.17 9.74 18.83
N PRO A 391 -0.80 10.38 17.83
CA PRO A 391 -1.04 9.80 16.51
C PRO A 391 0.26 9.39 15.80
N THR A 392 1.37 10.11 16.04
CA THR A 392 2.69 9.73 15.51
C THR A 392 3.15 8.37 16.03
N ALA A 393 3.07 8.12 17.35
CA ALA A 393 3.50 6.84 17.91
C ALA A 393 2.61 5.69 17.45
N ALA A 394 1.29 5.88 17.47
CA ALA A 394 0.33 4.89 16.97
C ALA A 394 0.58 4.53 15.49
N THR A 395 0.92 5.52 14.67
CA THR A 395 1.20 5.31 13.24
C THR A 395 2.46 4.48 13.02
N PHE A 396 3.55 4.80 13.73
CA PHE A 396 4.80 4.04 13.63
C PHE A 396 4.68 2.63 14.21
N LEU A 397 3.93 2.45 15.29
CA LEU A 397 3.64 1.13 15.84
C LEU A 397 2.81 0.28 14.87
N LEU A 398 1.77 0.86 14.26
CA LEU A 398 0.99 0.18 13.22
C LEU A 398 1.88 -0.20 12.04
N SER A 399 2.78 0.69 11.62
CA SER A 399 3.76 0.39 10.57
C SER A 399 4.64 -0.80 10.97
N ALA A 400 5.12 -0.89 12.21
CA ALA A 400 5.91 -2.03 12.68
C ALA A 400 5.15 -3.34 12.59
N ILE A 401 3.91 -3.37 13.12
CA ILE A 401 3.04 -4.55 13.10
C ILE A 401 2.76 -4.99 11.66
N TRP A 402 2.52 -4.04 10.75
CA TRP A 402 2.27 -4.33 9.35
C TRP A 402 3.48 -4.95 8.62
N HIS A 403 4.70 -4.53 8.94
CA HIS A 403 5.92 -5.13 8.38
C HIS A 403 6.20 -6.54 8.94
N GLY A 404 5.84 -6.78 10.20
CA GLY A 404 5.82 -8.12 10.78
C GLY A 404 6.49 -8.22 12.15
N VAL A 405 7.02 -9.40 12.44
CA VAL A 405 7.42 -9.79 13.81
C VAL A 405 8.92 -9.75 14.09
N TYR A 406 9.75 -9.48 13.07
CA TYR A 406 11.19 -9.33 13.31
C TYR A 406 11.49 -8.10 14.20
N PRO A 407 12.34 -8.24 15.23
CA PRO A 407 12.67 -7.15 16.15
C PRO A 407 13.20 -5.88 15.47
N GLY A 408 13.91 -6.03 14.35
CA GLY A 408 14.47 -4.91 13.58
C GLY A 408 13.41 -3.92 13.06
N TYR A 409 12.18 -4.37 12.79
CA TYR A 409 11.09 -3.47 12.41
C TYR A 409 10.71 -2.55 13.58
N TYR A 410 10.50 -3.11 14.76
CA TYR A 410 10.14 -2.34 15.95
C TYR A 410 11.22 -1.33 16.32
N LEU A 411 12.51 -1.72 16.27
CA LEU A 411 13.62 -0.80 16.50
C LEU A 411 13.63 0.36 15.49
N THR A 412 13.41 0.05 14.21
CA THR A 412 13.37 1.05 13.13
C THR A 412 12.24 2.06 13.35
N PHE A 413 11.02 1.60 13.62
CA PHE A 413 9.87 2.47 13.76
C PHE A 413 9.85 3.22 15.10
N LEU A 414 10.35 2.64 16.20
CA LEU A 414 10.59 3.36 17.45
C LEU A 414 11.60 4.50 17.24
N THR A 415 12.68 4.25 16.50
CA THR A 415 13.64 5.29 16.11
C THR A 415 12.95 6.38 15.28
N GLY A 416 12.08 6.00 14.35
CA GLY A 416 11.26 6.92 13.57
C GLY A 416 10.36 7.84 14.42
N ILE A 417 9.80 7.34 15.53
CA ILE A 417 9.03 8.16 16.50
C ILE A 417 9.92 9.25 17.09
N VAL A 418 11.12 8.87 17.57
CA VAL A 418 12.07 9.80 18.19
C VAL A 418 12.49 10.86 17.18
N MET A 419 12.95 10.45 15.99
CA MET A 419 13.39 11.37 14.93
C MET A 419 12.29 12.34 14.50
N THR A 420 11.04 11.87 14.39
CA THR A 420 9.92 12.72 13.97
C THR A 420 9.56 13.73 15.04
N LYS A 421 9.58 13.33 16.32
CA LYS A 421 9.27 14.23 17.45
C LYS A 421 10.37 15.27 17.64
N THR A 422 11.65 14.86 17.60
CA THR A 422 12.78 15.78 17.74
C THR A 422 12.84 16.78 16.58
N ALA A 423 12.60 16.35 15.33
CA ALA A 423 12.55 17.26 14.18
C ALA A 423 11.37 18.25 14.20
N ARG A 424 10.37 18.08 15.07
CA ARG A 424 9.25 19.02 15.25
C ARG A 424 9.54 20.07 16.32
N ALA A 425 10.34 19.75 17.34
CA ALA A 425 10.60 20.65 18.47
C ALA A 425 11.19 22.02 18.05
N PRO A 426 12.20 22.11 17.17
CA PRO A 426 12.73 23.42 16.72
C PRO A 426 11.71 24.27 15.96
N ARG A 427 10.78 23.66 15.20
CA ARG A 427 9.72 24.38 14.47
C ARG A 427 8.70 24.98 15.41
N GLN A 428 8.30 24.23 16.45
CA GLN A 428 7.41 24.74 17.49
C GLN A 428 8.03 25.88 18.31
N ILE A 429 9.36 25.87 18.47
CA ILE A 429 10.09 26.96 19.13
C ILE A 429 10.16 28.20 18.23
N ARG A 430 10.39 28.02 16.92
CA ARG A 430 10.46 29.11 15.94
C ARG A 430 9.10 29.77 15.66
N ASP A 431 8.03 28.99 15.71
CA ASP A 431 6.67 29.46 15.42
C ASP A 431 5.94 29.97 16.69
N LYS A 432 6.63 30.01 17.85
CA LYS A 432 6.15 30.80 18.99
C LYS A 432 6.34 32.28 18.65
N PRO A 433 5.29 33.12 18.75
CA PRO A 433 5.50 34.56 18.67
C PRO A 433 6.46 34.93 19.81
N THR A 434 7.65 35.42 19.45
CA THR A 434 8.53 36.11 20.39
C THR A 434 7.72 37.22 21.06
N GLU A 435 7.76 37.35 22.39
CA GLU A 435 7.09 38.45 23.12
C GLU A 435 7.36 39.84 22.53
N ASN A 436 8.49 40.01 21.83
CA ASN A 436 8.84 41.24 21.12
C ASN A 436 7.90 41.58 19.93
N SER A 437 7.24 40.62 19.28
CA SER A 437 6.29 40.91 18.19
C SER A 437 4.93 41.36 18.71
N LEU A 438 4.52 40.92 19.90
CA LEU A 438 3.31 41.40 20.58
C LEU A 438 3.52 42.81 21.16
N HIS A 439 4.73 43.13 21.61
CA HIS A 439 5.04 44.46 22.11
C HIS A 439 5.07 45.53 20.99
N GLN A 440 5.46 45.14 19.78
CA GLN A 440 5.55 46.07 18.64
C GLN A 440 4.17 46.38 18.04
N GLU A 441 3.23 45.42 18.01
CA GLU A 441 1.82 45.69 17.66
C GLU A 441 1.12 46.58 18.70
N HIS A 442 1.44 46.43 19.99
CA HIS A 442 0.85 47.28 21.03
C HIS A 442 1.38 48.72 21.00
N LEU A 443 2.63 48.94 20.57
CA LEU A 443 3.21 50.27 20.39
C LEU A 443 2.74 50.96 19.10
N GLN A 444 2.44 50.22 18.02
CA GLN A 444 1.87 50.78 16.79
C GLN A 444 0.35 51.01 16.86
N GLY A 445 -0.39 50.20 17.63
CA GLY A 445 -1.82 50.41 17.87
C GLY A 445 -2.15 51.55 18.83
N GLY A 446 -1.20 51.98 19.67
CA GLY A 446 -1.39 53.03 20.67
C GLY A 446 -1.24 54.47 20.17
N LEU A 447 -0.79 54.70 18.93
CA LEU A 447 -0.51 56.04 18.40
C LEU A 447 -1.59 56.58 17.43
N VAL A 448 -2.70 55.86 17.22
CA VAL A 448 -3.79 56.27 16.29
C VAL A 448 -5.14 56.41 17.02
N GLY A 449 -5.13 56.77 18.29
CA GLY A 449 -6.35 56.83 19.10
C GLY A 449 -6.37 58.02 20.05
N ASN A 450 -6.38 59.24 19.52
CA ASN A 450 -7.02 60.40 20.17
C ASN A 450 -7.01 61.61 19.22
N ASN A 451 -8.09 61.77 18.46
CA ASN A 451 -8.61 63.09 18.14
C ASN A 451 -10.13 63.02 18.09
N SER A 452 -10.71 63.79 19.00
CA SER A 452 -12.12 64.07 19.23
C SER A 452 -12.81 64.70 18.02
N HIS A 453 -14.08 64.34 17.77
CA HIS A 453 -15.23 65.25 17.96
C HIS A 453 -16.57 64.66 17.51
N SER A 454 -17.57 64.77 18.41
CA SER A 454 -18.93 65.31 18.18
C SER A 454 -19.69 64.88 16.91
N ALA A 455 -20.77 64.11 17.08
CA ALA A 455 -22.14 64.59 16.83
C ALA A 455 -23.18 63.50 17.14
N THR A 456 -24.22 63.92 17.85
CA THR A 456 -25.52 63.30 18.09
C THR A 456 -26.25 62.95 16.78
N ASP A 457 -26.94 61.81 16.71
CA ASP A 457 -28.42 61.80 16.64
C ASP A 457 -29.06 60.40 16.49
N ASN A 458 -30.27 60.36 17.07
CA ASN A 458 -31.33 59.35 17.06
C ASN A 458 -31.47 58.50 15.78
N ASN A 459 -31.80 57.21 15.90
CA ASN A 459 -33.19 56.75 15.80
C ASN A 459 -33.34 55.23 16.06
N SER A 460 -34.26 54.90 16.96
CA SER A 460 -34.88 53.58 17.12
C SER A 460 -35.81 53.27 15.95
N ASN A 461 -35.82 52.04 15.42
CA ASN A 461 -37.12 51.37 15.20
C ASN A 461 -37.09 49.85 15.00
N GLN A 462 -38.14 49.26 15.53
CA GLN A 462 -38.50 47.85 15.62
C GLN A 462 -39.08 47.26 14.33
N LYS A 463 -38.97 45.91 14.23
CA LYS A 463 -39.95 44.90 13.76
C LYS A 463 -41.01 45.30 12.71
N ARG A 464 -41.10 44.50 11.63
CA ARG A 464 -42.25 43.63 11.20
C ARG A 464 -41.96 43.09 9.79
N LYS A 465 -41.93 41.76 9.59
CA LYS A 465 -43.02 40.84 9.13
C LYS A 465 -43.52 41.07 7.69
N ALA A 466 -43.37 40.00 6.90
CA ALA A 466 -44.15 39.56 5.73
C ALA A 466 -44.14 40.41 4.46
N THR A 467 -43.54 39.90 3.38
CA THR A 467 -44.27 39.22 2.29
C THR A 467 -43.34 38.23 1.61
#